data_AF-A0A162LFG2-F1
#
_entry.id   AF-A0A162LFG2-F1
#
_cell.length_a   1.000
_cell.length_b   1.000
_cell.length_c   1.000
_cell.angle_alpha   90.00
_cell.angle_beta   90.00
_cell.angle_gamma   90.00
#
_symmetry.space_group_name_H-M   'P 1'
#
loop_
_entity.id
_entity.type
_entity.pdbx_description
1 polymer ?
#
loop_
_entity_poly.entity_id
_entity_poly.type
_entity_poly.pdbx_seq_one_letter_code
_entity_poly.pdbx_strand_id
1 'polypeptide(L)'
;MKKFIIIFISILLTVTIVEKVYVSYKCRDINYAVKNYFTTGIFNKYKLCNMGDINMYFSNGTVAFIKVSGMSTKMPHEKLEYTVFIQKNARGVWKIKKVYPAQITLK
;
A
#
# COMPACT_ATOMS: atom_id res chain seq x y z
N MET A 1 -12.32 -36.70 8.19
CA MET A 1 -11.17 -35.79 7.96
C MET A 1 -11.34 -34.92 6.73
N LYS A 2 -11.55 -35.47 5.51
CA LYS A 2 -11.74 -34.68 4.27
C LYS A 2 -12.83 -33.61 4.35
N LYS A 3 -13.98 -33.90 4.99
CA LYS A 3 -15.07 -32.92 5.21
C LYS A 3 -14.63 -31.71 6.06
N PHE A 4 -13.83 -31.93 7.10
CA PHE A 4 -13.29 -30.86 7.95
C PHE A 4 -12.27 -29.99 7.20
N ILE A 5 -11.44 -30.59 6.35
CA ILE A 5 -10.49 -29.87 5.49
C ILE A 5 -11.24 -28.94 4.52
N ILE A 6 -12.32 -29.43 3.89
CA ILE A 6 -13.14 -28.62 2.97
C ILE A 6 -13.79 -27.44 3.71
N ILE A 7 -14.33 -27.67 4.91
CA ILE A 7 -14.91 -26.60 5.73
C ILE A 7 -13.84 -25.57 6.10
N PHE A 8 -12.66 -26.02 6.52
CA PHE A 8 -11.55 -25.13 6.86
C PHE A 8 -11.10 -24.28 5.67
N ILE A 9 -10.94 -24.88 4.49
CA ILE A 9 -10.58 -24.17 3.26
C ILE A 9 -11.67 -23.14 2.88
N SER A 10 -12.95 -23.51 3.03
CA SER A 10 -14.08 -22.60 2.78
C SER A 10 -14.03 -21.37 3.70
N ILE A 11 -13.79 -21.58 5.00
CA ILE A 11 -13.64 -20.49 5.97
C ILE A 11 -12.43 -19.61 5.63
N LEU A 12 -11.30 -20.20 5.26
CA LEU A 12 -10.12 -19.43 4.89
C LEU A 12 -10.39 -18.56 3.66
N LEU A 13 -11.07 -19.10 2.65
CA LEU A 13 -11.50 -18.38 1.45
C LEU A 13 -12.41 -17.21 1.79
N THR A 14 -13.45 -17.41 2.61
CA THR A 14 -14.38 -16.33 2.96
C THR A 14 -13.68 -15.21 3.72
N VAL A 15 -12.81 -15.54 4.69
CA VAL A 15 -12.02 -14.55 5.42
C VAL A 15 -11.16 -13.72 4.46
N THR A 16 -10.46 -14.35 3.51
CA THR A 16 -9.63 -13.61 2.54
C THR A 16 -10.44 -12.70 1.61
N ILE A 17 -11.67 -13.10 1.25
CA ILE A 17 -12.55 -12.28 0.41
C ILE A 17 -13.04 -11.06 1.19
N VAL A 18 -13.50 -11.28 2.43
CA VAL A 18 -13.97 -10.19 3.32
C VAL A 18 -12.86 -9.18 3.56
N GLU A 19 -11.64 -9.65 3.85
CA GLU A 19 -10.47 -8.77 4.02
C GLU A 19 -10.20 -7.92 2.77
N LYS A 20 -10.20 -8.54 1.58
CA LYS A 20 -9.99 -7.81 0.31
C LYS A 20 -11.06 -6.75 0.07
N VAL A 21 -12.32 -7.05 0.38
CA VAL A 21 -13.43 -6.08 0.26
C VAL A 21 -13.24 -4.93 1.24
N TYR A 22 -12.92 -5.23 2.50
CA TYR A 22 -12.66 -4.23 3.53
C TYR A 22 -11.49 -3.31 3.16
N VAL A 23 -10.35 -3.89 2.77
CA VAL A 23 -9.18 -3.11 2.32
C VAL A 23 -9.53 -2.27 1.09
N SER A 24 -10.26 -2.82 0.10
CA SER A 24 -10.69 -2.06 -1.07
C SER A 24 -11.61 -0.89 -0.71
N TYR A 25 -12.48 -1.05 0.29
CA TYR A 25 -13.34 0.02 0.78
C TYR A 25 -12.52 1.11 1.48
N LYS A 26 -11.59 0.73 2.37
CA LYS A 26 -10.71 1.67 3.07
C LYS A 26 -9.77 2.42 2.11
N CYS A 27 -9.32 1.79 1.02
CA CYS A 27 -8.53 2.44 -0.04
C CYS A 27 -9.31 3.48 -0.87
N ARG A 28 -10.57 3.79 -0.56
CA ARG A 28 -11.24 5.00 -1.05
C ARG A 28 -10.69 6.27 -0.37
N ASP A 29 -10.16 6.13 0.83
CA ASP A 29 -9.33 7.14 1.48
C ASP A 29 -7.90 7.06 0.91
N ILE A 30 -7.39 8.20 0.45
CA ILE A 30 -6.10 8.27 -0.22
C ILE A 30 -4.93 8.01 0.73
N ASN A 31 -5.01 8.48 1.98
CA ASN A 31 -3.97 8.27 2.99
C ASN A 31 -3.91 6.80 3.38
N TYR A 32 -5.07 6.16 3.54
CA TYR A 32 -5.14 4.73 3.77
C TYR A 32 -4.55 3.93 2.59
N ALA A 33 -4.89 4.28 1.35
CA ALA A 33 -4.38 3.57 0.17
C ALA A 33 -2.85 3.62 0.08
N VAL A 34 -2.27 4.79 0.36
CA VAL A 34 -0.81 4.97 0.42
C VAL A 34 -0.23 4.16 1.58
N LYS A 35 -0.76 4.31 2.80
CA LYS A 35 -0.29 3.56 3.98
C LYS A 35 -0.32 2.06 3.76
N ASN A 36 -1.47 1.54 3.33
CA ASN A 36 -1.68 0.12 3.06
C ASN A 36 -0.69 -0.39 2.01
N TYR A 37 -0.43 0.36 0.93
CA TYR A 37 0.57 -0.04 -0.05
C TYR A 37 1.95 -0.17 0.59
N PHE A 38 2.43 0.82 1.35
CA PHE A 38 3.79 0.82 1.89
C PHE A 38 4.00 -0.10 3.09
N THR A 39 2.95 -0.58 3.77
CA THR A 39 3.11 -1.43 4.96
C THR A 39 2.69 -2.88 4.78
N THR A 40 2.04 -3.23 3.66
CA THR A 40 1.51 -4.59 3.41
C THR A 40 2.11 -5.23 2.16
N GLY A 41 1.86 -6.53 1.98
CA GLY A 41 2.33 -7.33 0.85
C GLY A 41 3.65 -8.05 1.12
N ILE A 42 3.69 -9.35 0.83
CA ILE A 42 4.86 -10.21 1.07
C ILE A 42 5.95 -9.99 0.01
N PHE A 43 5.58 -9.55 -1.20
CA PHE A 43 6.49 -9.27 -2.31
C PHE A 43 6.62 -7.79 -2.65
N ASN A 44 6.25 -6.91 -1.70
CA ASN A 44 6.36 -5.49 -1.93
C ASN A 44 7.81 -5.01 -1.70
N LYS A 45 8.52 -4.73 -2.80
CA LYS A 45 9.89 -4.21 -2.76
C LYS A 45 10.03 -2.80 -2.17
N TYR A 46 8.94 -2.04 -2.08
CA TYR A 46 8.91 -0.69 -1.52
C TYR A 46 8.40 -0.67 -0.07
N LYS A 47 8.26 -1.84 0.57
CA LYS A 47 7.71 -1.93 1.92
C LYS A 47 8.58 -1.18 2.93
N LEU A 48 7.93 -0.32 3.70
CA LEU A 48 8.51 0.42 4.81
C LEU A 48 8.18 -0.31 6.13
N CYS A 49 9.17 -0.42 7.01
CA CYS A 49 8.98 -1.00 8.34
C CYS A 49 8.22 -0.03 9.25
N ASN A 50 8.62 1.25 9.20
CA ASN A 50 7.91 2.34 9.84
C ASN A 50 7.64 3.42 8.80
N MET A 51 6.38 3.88 8.75
CA MET A 51 5.96 4.93 7.86
C MET A 51 6.13 6.27 8.57
N GLY A 52 6.87 7.18 7.94
CA GLY A 52 7.02 8.56 8.39
C GLY A 52 5.95 9.45 7.77
N ASP A 53 6.39 10.54 7.16
CA ASP A 53 5.53 11.59 6.66
C ASP A 53 4.84 11.20 5.34
N ILE A 54 3.59 11.66 5.19
CA ILE A 54 2.81 11.57 3.96
C ILE A 54 2.42 12.99 3.56
N ASN A 55 3.01 13.49 2.48
CA ASN A 55 2.80 14.85 2.01
C ASN A 55 2.23 14.85 0.59
N MET A 56 1.03 15.40 0.42
CA MET A 56 0.40 15.54 -0.89
C MET A 56 0.93 16.79 -1.60
N TYR A 57 1.49 16.63 -2.80
CA TYR A 57 1.98 17.75 -3.62
C TYR A 57 0.96 18.22 -4.64
N PHE A 58 0.14 17.29 -5.13
CA PHE A 58 -0.85 17.55 -6.15
C PHE A 58 -2.00 16.56 -6.03
N SER A 59 -3.22 17.04 -6.24
CA SER A 59 -4.40 16.21 -6.47
C SER A 59 -5.43 16.98 -7.28
N ASN A 60 -6.07 16.31 -8.23
CA ASN A 60 -7.22 16.84 -8.96
C ASN A 60 -8.49 16.01 -8.74
N GLY A 61 -8.52 15.19 -7.69
CA GLY A 61 -9.63 14.29 -7.37
C GLY A 61 -9.64 12.95 -8.14
N THR A 62 -8.89 12.82 -9.23
CA THR A 62 -8.77 11.57 -10.01
C THR A 62 -7.36 10.98 -9.99
N VAL A 63 -6.34 11.84 -9.95
CA VAL A 63 -4.93 11.48 -9.79
C VAL A 63 -4.30 12.36 -8.72
N ALA A 64 -3.23 11.84 -8.10
CA ALA A 64 -2.44 12.60 -7.15
C ALA A 64 -0.95 12.20 -7.18
N PHE A 65 -0.12 13.15 -6.73
CA PHE A 65 1.29 12.93 -6.44
C PHE A 65 1.53 13.15 -4.95
N ILE A 66 2.12 12.15 -4.29
CA ILE A 66 2.31 12.12 -2.84
C ILE A 66 3.77 11.75 -2.57
N LYS A 67 4.45 12.49 -1.70
CA LYS A 67 5.72 11.98 -1.13
C LYS A 67 5.46 11.25 0.15
N VAL A 68 6.20 10.16 0.30
CA VAL A 68 6.17 9.29 1.47
C VAL A 68 7.60 9.14 1.95
N SER A 69 7.83 9.30 3.25
CA SER A 69 9.08 8.93 3.89
C SER A 69 8.88 7.78 4.87
N GLY A 70 9.94 7.07 5.22
CA GLY A 70 9.91 6.04 6.25
C GLY A 70 11.22 5.27 6.33
N MET A 71 11.20 4.16 7.05
CA MET A 71 12.40 3.35 7.29
C MET A 71 12.35 2.05 6.48
N SER A 72 13.48 1.69 5.87
CA SER A 72 13.66 0.42 5.18
C SER A 72 13.38 -0.76 6.10
N THR A 73 12.80 -1.83 5.55
CA THR A 73 12.68 -3.12 6.25
C THR A 73 14.03 -3.84 6.38
N LYS A 74 15.01 -3.51 5.53
CA LYS A 74 16.35 -4.08 5.57
C LYS A 74 17.24 -3.28 6.52
N MET A 75 18.06 -3.97 7.31
CA MET A 75 19.15 -3.32 8.06
C MET A 75 20.12 -2.61 7.10
N PRO A 76 20.63 -1.41 7.43
CA PRO A 76 20.57 -0.72 8.72
C PRO A 76 19.32 0.17 8.94
N HIS A 77 18.17 -0.15 8.33
CA HIS A 77 16.91 0.60 8.42
C HIS A 77 17.02 2.03 7.92
N GLU A 78 17.68 2.23 6.79
CA GLU A 78 17.88 3.56 6.22
C GLU A 78 16.56 4.30 5.97
N LYS A 79 16.60 5.64 6.11
CA LYS A 79 15.48 6.50 5.74
C LYS A 79 15.32 6.47 4.22
N LEU A 80 14.14 6.09 3.78
CA LEU A 80 13.74 6.04 2.37
C LEU A 80 12.68 7.10 2.11
N GLU A 81 12.77 7.73 0.94
CA GLU A 81 11.78 8.68 0.45
C GLU A 81 11.31 8.28 -0.94
N TYR A 82 10.01 8.37 -1.17
CA TYR A 82 9.36 8.02 -2.42
C TYR A 82 8.46 9.15 -2.87
N THR A 83 8.45 9.44 -4.17
CA THR A 83 7.34 10.13 -4.83
C THR A 83 6.43 9.09 -5.45
N VAL A 84 5.13 9.27 -5.30
CA VAL A 84 4.14 8.24 -5.63
C VAL A 84 3.07 8.83 -6.52
N PHE A 85 2.87 8.21 -7.68
CA PHE A 85 1.75 8.51 -8.55
C PHE A 85 0.61 7.53 -8.26
N ILE A 86 -0.54 8.08 -7.87
CA ILE A 86 -1.72 7.33 -7.48
C ILE A 86 -2.92 7.77 -8.32
N GLN A 87 -3.77 6.81 -8.70
CA GLN A 87 -4.95 7.06 -9.52
C GLN A 87 -6.18 6.41 -8.92
N LYS A 88 -7.29 7.14 -8.92
CA LYS A 88 -8.61 6.67 -8.53
C LYS A 88 -9.23 5.90 -9.69
N ASN A 89 -9.73 4.70 -9.42
CA ASN A 89 -10.47 3.93 -10.42
C ASN A 89 -11.95 4.35 -10.48
N ALA A 90 -12.70 3.77 -11.43
CA ALA A 90 -14.13 4.02 -11.61
C ALA A 90 -15.00 3.69 -10.37
N ARG A 91 -14.50 2.85 -9.44
CA ARG A 91 -15.19 2.51 -8.17
C ARG A 91 -14.82 3.45 -7.01
N GLY A 92 -14.08 4.52 -7.31
CA GLY A 92 -13.61 5.49 -6.32
C GLY A 92 -12.44 5.01 -5.46
N VAL A 93 -11.79 3.89 -5.80
CA VAL A 93 -10.68 3.30 -5.02
C VAL A 93 -9.35 3.81 -5.57
N TRP A 94 -8.51 4.33 -4.70
CA TRP A 94 -7.16 4.76 -5.04
C TRP A 94 -6.22 3.55 -5.19
N LYS A 95 -5.43 3.55 -6.26
CA LYS A 95 -4.40 2.53 -6.51
C LYS A 95 -3.10 3.18 -6.91
N ILE A 96 -2.01 2.73 -6.28
CA ILE A 96 -0.66 3.15 -6.65
C ILE A 96 -0.35 2.65 -8.05
N LYS A 97 0.09 3.55 -8.93
CA LYS A 97 0.42 3.25 -10.32
C LYS A 97 1.92 3.22 -10.54
N LYS A 98 2.65 4.16 -9.93
CA LYS A 98 4.11 4.24 -10.01
C LYS A 98 4.70 4.74 -8.69
N VAL A 99 5.87 4.22 -8.34
CA VAL A 99 6.66 4.62 -7.18
C VAL A 99 8.04 5.00 -7.68
N TYR A 100 8.46 6.21 -7.34
CA TYR A 100 9.74 6.79 -7.71
C TYR A 100 10.58 6.94 -6.44
N PRO A 101 11.64 6.14 -6.23
CA PRO A 101 12.59 6.42 -5.16
C PRO A 101 13.20 7.80 -5.38
N ALA A 102 13.30 8.58 -4.30
CA ALA A 102 14.15 9.76 -4.31
C ALA A 102 15.56 9.29 -4.69
N GLN A 103 16.16 9.91 -5.72
CA GLN A 103 17.56 9.64 -6.01
C GLN A 103 18.36 10.06 -4.80
N ILE A 104 19.11 9.12 -4.22
CA ILE A 104 20.16 9.45 -3.26
C ILE A 104 21.18 10.26 -4.06
N THR A 105 21.16 11.58 -3.94
CA THR A 105 22.34 12.39 -4.25
C THR A 105 23.41 11.92 -3.29
N LEU A 106 24.28 11.01 -3.75
CA LEU A 106 25.56 10.78 -3.09
C LEU A 106 26.26 12.15 -3.07
N LYS A 107 26.32 12.76 -1.89
CA LYS A 107 27.17 13.91 -1.64
C LYS A 107 28.61 13.45 -1.52
#